data_AF-A0AAD7TE07-F1
#
_entry.id   AF-A0AAD7TE07-F1
#
_cell.length_a   1.000
_cell.length_b   1.000
_cell.length_c   1.000
_cell.angle_alpha   90.00
_cell.angle_beta   90.00
_cell.angle_gamma   90.00
#
_symmetry.space_group_name_H-M   'P 1'
#
loop_
_entity.id
_entity.type
_entity.pdbx_description
1 polymer ?
#
loop_
_entity_poly.entity_id
_entity_poly.type
_entity_poly.pdbx_seq_one_letter_code
_entity_poly.pdbx_strand_id
1 'polypeptide(L)'
;MAKYRSIPGVKPKSPWSWQLFSTQSTKPTAWLAPFRQGALEAYKQVNEAIAARDEKTVKALSVGDQQGFYMKLLRSQDPRYINVWKFHGERTPCRVVSIRAFEAYFSPKPPRIGSRYAVQAVVRFDTLQSVETYSKKTGTRVGETEPKPVVEYLVFQKRMWNDTPWVIRGRLYEGLESRVKLPQYL
;
A
#
# COMPACT_ATOMS: atom_id res chain seq x y z
N MET A 1 7.74 -11.83 20.35
CA MET A 1 8.39 -11.48 19.07
C MET A 1 7.59 -10.56 18.13
N ALA A 2 6.29 -10.23 18.34
CA ALA A 2 5.66 -9.12 17.59
C ALA A 2 5.89 -7.71 18.19
N LYS A 3 6.31 -7.62 19.46
CA LYS A 3 6.73 -6.36 20.11
C LYS A 3 7.92 -5.67 19.40
N TYR A 4 8.69 -6.42 18.60
CA TYR A 4 9.95 -5.97 17.99
C TYR A 4 9.90 -5.84 16.45
N ARG A 5 8.77 -6.11 15.78
CA ARG A 5 8.66 -6.14 14.30
C ARG A 5 7.41 -5.46 13.74
N SER A 6 6.73 -4.62 14.52
CA SER A 6 5.58 -3.84 14.01
C SER A 6 6.00 -2.94 12.85
N ILE A 7 7.12 -2.22 13.01
CA ILE A 7 7.76 -1.40 11.99
C ILE A 7 9.12 -2.01 11.66
N PRO A 8 9.44 -2.27 10.37
CA PRO A 8 10.73 -2.83 9.97
C PRO A 8 11.89 -1.94 10.44
N GLY A 9 12.98 -2.53 10.94
CA GLY A 9 14.23 -1.81 11.21
C GLY A 9 14.23 -0.84 12.40
N VAL A 10 13.13 -0.66 13.13
CA VAL A 10 13.05 0.29 14.25
C VAL A 10 13.05 -0.44 15.59
N LYS A 11 14.01 -0.07 16.45
CA LYS A 11 14.02 -0.45 17.87
C LYS A 11 13.72 0.81 18.70
N PRO A 12 12.48 0.99 19.21
CA PRO A 12 12.17 2.15 20.04
C PRO A 12 12.94 2.07 21.37
N LYS A 13 13.71 3.11 21.69
CA LYS A 13 14.46 3.21 22.97
C LYS A 13 13.57 3.53 24.16
N SER A 14 12.46 4.25 23.94
CA SER A 14 11.50 4.64 24.96
C SER A 14 10.08 4.73 24.37
N PRO A 15 9.03 4.31 25.12
CA PRO A 15 7.63 4.52 24.75
C PRO A 15 7.20 5.98 24.62
N TRP A 16 7.98 6.95 25.13
CA TRP A 16 7.68 8.39 25.13
C TRP A 16 8.64 9.21 24.27
N SER A 17 9.20 8.60 23.22
CA SER A 17 10.09 9.34 22.32
C SER A 17 9.34 10.45 21.59
N TRP A 18 9.96 11.63 21.46
CA TRP A 18 9.48 12.71 20.58
C TRP A 18 9.23 12.28 19.13
N GLN A 19 9.84 11.17 18.70
CA GLN A 19 9.60 10.55 17.39
C GLN A 19 8.13 10.14 17.18
N LEU A 20 7.34 9.94 18.24
CA LEU A 20 5.89 9.68 18.15
C LEU A 20 5.15 10.80 17.43
N PHE A 21 5.57 12.05 17.65
CA PHE A 21 5.00 13.23 17.00
C PHE A 21 5.54 13.43 15.58
N SER A 22 6.46 12.58 15.12
CA SER A 22 7.06 12.62 13.78
C SER A 22 6.57 11.50 12.86
N THR A 23 5.45 10.86 13.19
CA THR A 23 4.85 9.76 12.42
C THR A 23 4.47 10.17 10.99
N GLN A 24 4.22 11.45 10.71
CA GLN A 24 3.99 11.95 9.35
C GLN A 24 5.25 12.49 8.66
N SER A 25 6.40 12.46 9.34
CA SER A 25 7.65 13.04 8.84
C SER A 25 8.17 12.29 7.62
N THR A 26 8.63 13.04 6.63
CA THR A 26 9.28 12.50 5.42
C THR A 26 10.79 12.40 5.54
N LYS A 27 11.36 12.77 6.70
CA LYS A 27 12.81 12.69 6.95
C LYS A 27 13.30 11.22 6.91
N PRO A 28 14.50 10.95 6.39
CA PRO A 28 15.07 9.59 6.34
C PRO A 28 15.38 9.03 7.74
N THR A 29 15.54 9.90 8.74
CA THR A 29 15.81 9.54 10.14
C THR A 29 14.54 9.28 10.96
N ALA A 30 13.35 9.50 10.39
CA ALA A 30 12.09 9.27 11.09
C ALA A 30 11.85 7.78 11.33
N TRP A 31 11.18 7.42 12.43
CA TRP A 31 10.83 6.02 12.72
C TRP A 31 10.09 5.33 11.57
N LEU A 32 9.24 6.02 10.82
CA LEU A 32 8.53 5.40 9.71
C LEU A 32 9.34 5.31 8.41
N ALA A 33 10.57 5.79 8.35
CA ALA A 33 11.35 5.77 7.10
C ALA A 33 11.47 4.37 6.47
N PRO A 34 11.80 3.28 7.21
CA PRO A 34 11.88 1.95 6.61
C PRO A 34 10.51 1.45 6.13
N PHE A 35 9.43 1.80 6.84
CA PHE A 35 8.08 1.45 6.42
C PHE A 35 7.67 2.20 5.15
N ARG A 36 7.99 3.50 5.04
CA ARG A 36 7.70 4.29 3.82
C ARG A 36 8.44 3.73 2.60
N GLN A 37 9.70 3.34 2.78
CA GLN A 37 10.47 2.68 1.74
C GLN A 37 9.82 1.36 1.31
N GLY A 38 9.52 0.46 2.25
CA GLY A 38 8.85 -0.80 1.94
C GLY A 38 7.46 -0.63 1.32
N ALA A 39 6.71 0.39 1.72
CA ALA A 39 5.42 0.73 1.13
C ALA A 39 5.55 1.22 -0.31
N LEU A 40 6.57 2.04 -0.61
CA LEU A 40 6.88 2.48 -1.97
C LEU A 40 7.36 1.33 -2.87
N GLU A 41 8.16 0.42 -2.34
CA GLU A 41 8.58 -0.79 -3.05
C GLU A 41 7.39 -1.70 -3.37
N ALA A 42 6.54 -1.99 -2.38
CA ALA A 42 5.31 -2.76 -2.59
C ALA A 42 4.37 -2.09 -3.60
N TYR A 43 4.27 -0.76 -3.57
CA TYR A 43 3.50 0.01 -4.54
C TYR A 43 4.02 -0.17 -5.97
N LYS A 44 5.34 -0.05 -6.18
CA LYS A 44 5.96 -0.26 -7.49
C LYS A 44 5.73 -1.69 -7.99
N GLN A 45 6.01 -2.68 -7.15
CA GLN A 45 5.84 -4.10 -7.48
C GLN A 45 4.39 -4.43 -7.86
N VAL A 46 3.40 -3.88 -7.15
CA VAL A 46 1.99 -4.13 -7.50
C VAL A 46 1.62 -3.52 -8.85
N ASN A 47 2.08 -2.30 -9.16
CA ASN A 47 1.77 -1.66 -10.43
C ASN A 47 2.47 -2.36 -11.61
N GLU A 48 3.72 -2.77 -11.43
CA GLU A 48 4.44 -3.60 -12.40
C GLU A 48 3.74 -4.94 -12.63
N ALA A 49 3.33 -5.63 -11.56
CA ALA A 49 2.60 -6.89 -11.66
C ALA A 49 1.23 -6.72 -12.34
N ILE A 50 0.54 -5.60 -12.10
CA ILE A 50 -0.71 -5.28 -12.80
C ILE A 50 -0.47 -5.09 -14.30
N ALA A 51 0.57 -4.38 -14.69
CA ALA A 51 0.91 -4.17 -16.10
C ALA A 51 1.33 -5.49 -16.78
N ALA A 52 2.12 -6.31 -16.09
CA ALA A 52 2.62 -7.60 -16.58
C ALA A 52 1.60 -8.76 -16.51
N ARG A 53 0.44 -8.54 -15.89
CA ARG A 53 -0.57 -9.59 -15.60
C ARG A 53 -0.09 -10.72 -14.70
N ASP A 54 0.81 -10.41 -13.77
CA ASP A 54 1.25 -11.37 -12.77
C ASP A 54 0.25 -11.45 -11.60
N GLU A 55 -0.73 -12.34 -11.75
CA GLU A 55 -1.72 -12.59 -10.71
C GLU A 55 -1.11 -13.05 -9.38
N LYS A 56 0.02 -13.76 -9.42
CA LYS A 56 0.63 -14.35 -8.21
C LYS A 56 1.18 -13.25 -7.33
N THR A 57 1.91 -12.30 -7.91
CA THR A 57 2.46 -11.15 -7.19
C THR A 57 1.35 -10.24 -6.66
N VAL A 58 0.30 -9.99 -7.44
CA VAL A 58 -0.86 -9.21 -6.97
C VAL A 58 -1.53 -9.87 -5.76
N LYS A 59 -1.76 -11.19 -5.78
CA LYS A 59 -2.34 -11.93 -4.65
C LYS A 59 -1.43 -11.98 -3.42
N ALA A 60 -0.10 -11.90 -3.61
CA ALA A 60 0.85 -11.87 -2.50
C ALA A 60 0.91 -10.50 -1.82
N LEU A 61 0.78 -9.41 -2.58
CA LEU A 61 0.95 -8.04 -2.10
C LEU A 61 -0.37 -7.32 -1.74
N SER A 62 -1.52 -7.86 -2.15
CA SER A 62 -2.82 -7.26 -1.89
C SER A 62 -3.81 -8.25 -1.26
N VAL A 63 -4.77 -7.71 -0.50
CA VAL A 63 -5.82 -8.48 0.17
C VAL A 63 -7.15 -7.71 0.16
N GLY A 64 -8.25 -8.39 0.44
CA GLY A 64 -9.57 -7.76 0.60
C GLY A 64 -10.09 -7.13 -0.69
N ASP A 65 -10.75 -5.98 -0.56
CA ASP A 65 -11.42 -5.32 -1.68
C ASP A 65 -10.43 -4.85 -2.75
N GLN A 66 -9.23 -4.41 -2.34
CA GLN A 66 -8.22 -3.97 -3.29
C GLN A 66 -7.70 -5.11 -4.16
N GLN A 67 -7.54 -6.31 -3.59
CA GLN A 67 -7.18 -7.48 -4.38
C GLN A 67 -8.28 -7.77 -5.41
N GLY A 68 -9.55 -7.74 -5.00
CA GLY A 68 -10.68 -7.91 -5.92
C GLY A 68 -10.68 -6.89 -7.06
N PHE A 69 -10.38 -5.62 -6.75
CA PHE A 69 -10.23 -4.55 -7.75
C PHE A 69 -9.09 -4.83 -8.73
N TYR A 70 -7.89 -5.17 -8.24
CA TYR A 70 -6.75 -5.48 -9.09
C TYR A 70 -7.00 -6.72 -9.97
N MET A 71 -7.62 -7.76 -9.43
CA MET A 71 -7.96 -8.95 -10.22
C MET A 71 -8.98 -8.63 -11.33
N LYS A 72 -9.94 -7.74 -11.08
CA LYS A 72 -10.87 -7.24 -12.12
C LYS A 72 -10.12 -6.45 -13.19
N LEU A 73 -9.21 -5.56 -12.78
CA LEU A 73 -8.39 -4.77 -13.69
C LEU A 73 -7.51 -5.65 -14.59
N LEU A 74 -6.89 -6.70 -14.03
CA LEU A 74 -6.10 -7.67 -14.80
C LEU A 74 -6.93 -8.36 -15.89
N ARG A 75 -8.16 -8.75 -15.56
CA ARG A 75 -9.08 -9.43 -16.49
C ARG A 75 -9.65 -8.51 -17.56
N SER A 76 -9.77 -7.21 -17.28
CA SER A 76 -10.29 -6.24 -18.25
C SER A 76 -9.25 -5.79 -19.29
N GLN A 77 -7.97 -6.13 -19.11
CA GLN A 77 -6.95 -5.74 -20.07
C GLN A 77 -7.03 -6.57 -21.37
N ASP A 78 -7.02 -5.90 -22.51
CA ASP A 78 -7.07 -6.56 -23.83
C ASP A 78 -5.82 -7.43 -24.07
N PRO A 79 -5.96 -8.76 -24.25
CA PRO A 79 -4.84 -9.69 -24.41
C PRO A 79 -3.96 -9.43 -25.65
N ARG A 80 -4.40 -8.61 -26.61
CA ARG A 80 -3.63 -8.24 -27.80
C ARG A 80 -2.48 -7.30 -27.50
N TYR A 81 -2.52 -6.62 -26.36
CA TYR A 81 -1.52 -5.64 -25.97
C TYR A 81 -0.71 -6.10 -24.75
N ILE A 82 0.53 -5.62 -24.69
CA ILE A 82 1.41 -5.69 -23.52
C ILE A 82 1.45 -4.29 -22.93
N ASN A 83 1.13 -4.16 -21.65
CA ASN A 83 1.27 -2.91 -20.93
C ASN A 83 2.56 -2.93 -20.12
N VAL A 84 3.31 -1.84 -20.16
CA VAL A 84 4.53 -1.63 -19.38
C VAL A 84 4.32 -0.38 -18.56
N TRP A 85 4.23 -0.57 -17.25
CA TRP A 85 4.17 0.54 -16.30
C TRP A 85 5.58 1.05 -15.99
N LYS A 86 5.76 2.37 -15.95
CA LYS A 86 7.03 3.01 -15.63
C LYS A 86 6.85 4.02 -14.50
N PHE A 87 7.74 3.92 -13.53
CA PHE A 87 7.87 4.86 -12.42
C PHE A 87 8.90 5.95 -12.77
N HIS A 88 8.47 7.21 -12.84
CA HIS A 88 9.37 8.33 -13.17
C HIS A 88 9.88 9.07 -11.93
N GLY A 89 9.31 8.81 -10.76
CA GLY A 89 9.72 9.44 -9.51
C GLY A 89 8.56 9.85 -8.62
N GLU A 90 8.90 10.34 -7.44
CA GLU A 90 7.96 10.98 -6.52
C GLU A 90 7.98 12.49 -6.75
N ARG A 91 6.80 13.11 -6.92
CA ARG A 91 6.68 14.59 -6.92
C ARG A 91 6.80 15.12 -5.51
N THR A 92 6.20 14.41 -4.56
CA THR A 92 6.41 14.61 -3.13
C THR A 92 6.67 13.27 -2.47
N PRO A 93 7.59 13.19 -1.49
CA PRO A 93 7.93 11.92 -0.86
C PRO A 93 6.70 11.21 -0.28
N CYS A 94 6.64 9.89 -0.44
CA CYS A 94 5.68 9.02 0.21
C CYS A 94 5.53 9.38 1.69
N ARG A 95 4.28 9.56 2.12
CA ARG A 95 3.94 10.02 3.48
C ARG A 95 2.89 9.11 4.10
N VAL A 96 3.14 8.69 5.34
CA VAL A 96 2.11 8.03 6.15
C VAL A 96 1.18 9.10 6.70
N VAL A 97 -0.10 9.01 6.35
CA VAL A 97 -1.13 9.99 6.72
C VAL A 97 -1.75 9.63 8.06
N SER A 98 -2.04 8.35 8.27
CA SER A 98 -2.71 7.85 9.47
C SER A 98 -2.27 6.43 9.77
N ILE A 99 -2.11 6.10 11.05
CA ILE A 99 -1.93 4.73 11.53
C ILE A 99 -3.03 4.45 12.55
N ARG A 100 -3.66 3.28 12.45
CA ARG A 100 -4.67 2.80 13.40
C ARG A 100 -4.36 1.36 13.78
N ALA A 101 -4.56 1.04 15.04
CA ALA A 101 -4.47 -0.33 15.56
C ALA A 101 -5.84 -0.70 16.16
N PHE A 102 -6.29 -1.91 15.90
CA PHE A 102 -7.55 -2.43 16.43
C PHE A 102 -7.44 -3.94 16.64
N GLU A 103 -8.25 -4.48 17.56
CA GLU A 103 -8.30 -5.92 17.78
C GLU A 103 -8.99 -6.62 16.62
N ALA A 104 -8.31 -7.60 16.03
CA ALA A 104 -8.83 -8.34 14.88
C ALA A 104 -8.62 -9.85 15.00
N TYR A 105 -8.03 -10.30 16.11
CA TYR A 105 -7.88 -11.70 16.46
C TYR A 105 -8.90 -12.11 17.51
N PHE A 106 -10.01 -12.68 17.05
CA PHE A 106 -11.19 -13.00 17.88
C PHE A 106 -11.19 -14.43 18.46
N SER A 107 -10.08 -15.16 18.38
CA SER A 107 -9.98 -16.48 19.01
C SER A 107 -10.02 -16.32 20.55
N PRO A 108 -10.70 -17.23 21.29
CA PRO A 108 -10.69 -17.19 22.75
C PRO A 108 -9.27 -17.28 23.31
N LYS A 109 -8.45 -18.17 22.74
CA LYS A 109 -7.05 -18.35 23.14
C LYS A 109 -6.18 -17.24 22.58
N PRO A 110 -5.19 -16.72 23.31
CA PRO A 110 -4.24 -15.75 22.77
C PRO A 110 -3.44 -16.35 21.61
N PRO A 111 -2.98 -15.53 20.65
CA PRO A 111 -2.19 -16.02 19.54
C PRO A 111 -0.85 -16.60 20.04
N ARG A 112 -0.42 -17.71 19.45
CA ARG A 112 0.85 -18.38 19.80
C ARG A 112 2.05 -17.45 19.66
N ILE A 113 1.99 -16.55 18.68
CA ILE A 113 3.03 -15.57 18.40
C ILE A 113 2.36 -14.21 18.28
N GLY A 114 2.92 -13.21 18.95
CA GLY A 114 2.63 -11.81 18.68
C GLY A 114 1.49 -11.21 19.51
N SER A 115 0.58 -10.47 18.86
CA SER A 115 -0.52 -9.76 19.54
C SER A 115 -1.84 -9.84 18.76
N ARG A 116 -2.97 -9.60 19.44
CA ARG A 116 -4.32 -9.66 18.86
C ARG A 116 -4.64 -8.53 17.86
N TYR A 117 -3.75 -7.55 17.74
CA TYR A 117 -3.98 -6.36 16.96
C TYR A 117 -3.71 -6.57 15.46
N ALA A 118 -4.52 -5.90 14.63
CA ALA A 118 -4.14 -5.56 13.28
C ALA A 118 -3.79 -4.08 13.23
N VAL A 119 -2.75 -3.74 12.47
CA VAL A 119 -2.35 -2.34 12.24
C VAL A 119 -2.68 -2.00 10.79
N GLN A 120 -3.34 -0.87 10.60
CA GLN A 120 -3.59 -0.29 9.29
C GLN A 120 -2.89 1.07 9.18
N ALA A 121 -2.25 1.32 8.05
CA ALA A 121 -1.55 2.56 7.75
C ALA A 121 -2.05 3.09 6.41
N VAL A 122 -2.53 4.34 6.40
CA VAL A 122 -2.87 5.07 5.18
C VAL A 122 -1.61 5.77 4.70
N VAL A 123 -1.25 5.52 3.45
CA VAL A 123 -0.04 6.06 2.82
C VAL A 123 -0.44 6.84 1.57
N ARG A 124 0.01 8.08 1.48
CA ARG A 124 -0.15 8.95 0.30
C ARG A 124 1.06 8.77 -0.62
N PHE A 125 0.79 8.45 -1.86
CA PHE A 125 1.74 8.44 -2.97
C PHE A 125 1.42 9.60 -3.89
N ASP A 126 2.43 10.39 -4.27
CA ASP A 126 2.32 11.47 -5.25
C ASP A 126 3.49 11.32 -6.22
N THR A 127 3.19 10.77 -7.38
CA THR A 127 4.18 10.16 -8.25
C THR A 127 3.97 10.59 -9.69
N LEU A 128 5.02 10.51 -10.50
CA LEU A 128 4.94 10.63 -11.95
C LEU A 128 5.03 9.24 -12.57
N GLN A 129 4.06 8.90 -13.42
CA GLN A 129 3.92 7.56 -13.97
C GLN A 129 3.52 7.58 -15.43
N SER A 130 3.94 6.57 -16.18
CA SER A 130 3.43 6.33 -17.52
C SER A 130 3.08 4.86 -17.71
N VAL A 131 2.11 4.58 -18.57
CA VAL A 131 1.79 3.22 -19.03
C VAL A 131 1.95 3.18 -20.53
N GLU A 132 2.97 2.45 -20.98
CA GLU A 132 3.24 2.26 -22.40
C GLU A 132 2.56 0.98 -22.86
N THR A 133 1.88 1.03 -24.00
CA THR A 133 1.15 -0.11 -24.55
C THR A 133 1.83 -0.54 -25.84
N TYR A 134 2.12 -1.83 -25.97
CA TYR A 134 2.75 -2.44 -27.13
C TYR A 134 1.83 -3.47 -27.76
N SER A 135 1.76 -3.48 -29.09
CA SER A 135 1.05 -4.52 -29.84
C SER A 135 1.84 -5.82 -29.80
N LYS A 136 1.23 -6.92 -29.37
CA LYS A 136 1.89 -8.24 -29.38
C LYS A 136 2.22 -8.74 -30.79
N LYS A 137 1.44 -8.32 -31.78
CA LYS A 137 1.58 -8.77 -33.17
C LYS A 137 2.74 -8.10 -33.88
N THR A 138 2.90 -6.79 -33.66
CA THR A 138 3.87 -5.96 -34.40
C THR A 138 5.07 -5.56 -33.55
N GLY A 139 5.00 -5.71 -32.22
CA GLY A 139 6.01 -5.22 -31.28
C GLY A 139 6.06 -3.69 -31.18
N THR A 140 5.25 -2.98 -31.97
CA THR A 140 5.26 -1.52 -32.01
C THR A 140 4.49 -0.93 -30.84
N ARG A 141 4.96 0.22 -30.38
CA ARG A 141 4.28 1.03 -29.38
C ARG A 141 2.98 1.60 -29.97
N VAL A 142 1.91 1.55 -29.20
CA VAL A 142 0.59 2.04 -29.54
C VAL A 142 0.38 3.38 -28.86
N GLY A 143 0.45 4.45 -29.64
CA GLY A 143 0.29 5.82 -29.17
C GLY A 143 1.49 6.36 -28.38
N GLU A 144 1.48 7.66 -28.18
CA GLU A 144 2.42 8.35 -27.32
C GLU A 144 1.94 8.30 -25.87
N THR A 145 2.86 8.11 -24.94
CA THR A 145 2.58 8.15 -23.50
C THR A 145 3.51 9.13 -22.84
N GLU A 146 2.94 10.18 -22.29
CA GLU A 146 3.64 11.12 -21.43
C GLU A 146 3.49 10.73 -19.95
N PRO A 147 4.49 11.00 -19.11
CA PRO A 147 4.37 10.85 -17.66
C PRO A 147 3.26 11.75 -17.10
N LYS A 148 2.31 11.15 -16.38
CA LYS A 148 1.20 11.84 -15.72
C LYS A 148 1.38 11.85 -14.20
N PRO A 149 0.99 12.94 -13.52
CA PRO A 149 0.95 12.97 -12.07
C PRO A 149 -0.20 12.09 -11.56
N VAL A 150 0.10 11.25 -10.58
CA VAL A 150 -0.85 10.33 -9.95
C VAL A 150 -0.75 10.48 -8.43
N VAL A 151 -1.88 10.80 -7.81
CA VAL A 151 -2.03 10.86 -6.34
C VAL A 151 -2.92 9.71 -5.89
N GLU A 152 -2.42 8.90 -4.97
CA GLU A 152 -3.15 7.75 -4.44
C GLU A 152 -2.99 7.63 -2.93
N TYR A 153 -4.06 7.19 -2.27
CA TYR A 153 -4.06 6.85 -0.86
C TYR A 153 -4.32 5.37 -0.71
N LEU A 154 -3.30 4.61 -0.34
CA LEU A 154 -3.44 3.16 -0.12
C LEU A 154 -3.41 2.84 1.36
N VAL A 155 -4.25 1.89 1.74
CA VAL A 155 -4.33 1.34 3.09
C VAL A 155 -3.50 0.06 3.14
N PHE A 156 -2.37 0.12 3.84
CA PHE A 156 -1.56 -1.05 4.16
C PHE A 156 -2.04 -1.68 5.46
N GLN A 157 -2.01 -3.02 5.55
CA GLN A 157 -2.37 -3.75 6.74
C GLN A 157 -1.29 -4.75 7.14
N LYS A 158 -1.03 -4.85 8.44
CA LYS A 158 -0.23 -5.93 9.05
C LYS A 158 -1.02 -6.60 10.16
N ARG A 159 -1.11 -7.93 10.11
CA ARG A 159 -1.64 -8.76 11.20
C ARG A 159 -0.53 -9.03 12.19
N MET A 160 -0.71 -8.70 13.46
CA MET A 160 0.37 -8.82 14.46
C MET A 160 0.46 -10.19 15.12
N TRP A 161 -0.46 -11.11 14.78
CA TRP A 161 -0.47 -12.49 15.30
C TRP A 161 0.24 -13.50 14.38
N ASN A 162 0.65 -13.07 13.17
CA ASN A 162 1.43 -13.86 12.22
C ASN A 162 2.63 -13.04 11.73
N ASP A 163 3.73 -13.69 11.33
CA ASP A 163 4.85 -12.99 10.68
C ASP A 163 4.58 -12.82 9.18
N THR A 164 3.57 -12.01 8.85
CA THR A 164 3.22 -11.66 7.47
C THR A 164 3.76 -10.28 7.09
N PRO A 165 4.12 -10.06 5.81
CA PRO A 165 4.50 -8.74 5.33
C PRO A 165 3.31 -7.76 5.42
N TRP A 166 3.62 -6.47 5.25
CA TRP A 166 2.59 -5.46 5.02
C TRP A 166 1.96 -5.68 3.64
N VAL A 167 0.63 -5.68 3.58
CA VAL A 167 -0.13 -5.91 2.34
C VAL A 167 -1.12 -4.78 2.09
N ILE A 168 -1.39 -4.48 0.83
CA ILE A 168 -2.35 -3.45 0.43
C ILE A 168 -3.77 -4.00 0.58
N ARG A 169 -4.56 -3.41 1.47
CA ARG A 169 -5.94 -3.82 1.76
C ARG A 169 -6.98 -3.01 1.00
N GLY A 170 -6.73 -1.72 0.81
CA GLY A 170 -7.73 -0.79 0.30
C GLY A 170 -7.09 0.44 -0.34
N ARG A 171 -7.93 1.23 -1.01
CA ARG A 171 -7.62 2.55 -1.53
C ARG A 171 -8.67 3.54 -1.04
N LEU A 172 -8.25 4.75 -0.70
CA LEU A 172 -9.12 5.89 -0.43
C LEU A 172 -9.08 6.85 -1.62
N TYR A 173 -10.20 7.50 -1.89
CA TYR A 173 -10.31 8.54 -2.92
C TYR A 173 -10.60 9.87 -2.24
N GLU A 174 -9.92 10.93 -2.66
CA GLU A 174 -10.22 12.29 -2.20
C GLU A 174 -11.64 12.68 -2.65
N GLY A 175 -12.38 13.41 -1.80
CA GLY A 175 -13.71 13.91 -2.14
C GLY A 175 -14.86 12.91 -1.99
N LEU A 176 -14.62 11.68 -1.51
CA LEU A 176 -15.70 10.79 -1.07
C LEU A 176 -16.05 11.11 0.39
N GLU A 177 -17.18 11.78 0.61
CA GLU A 177 -17.80 11.84 1.93
C GLU A 177 -17.99 10.42 2.46
N SER A 178 -17.70 10.21 3.75
CA SER A 178 -17.93 8.90 4.36
C SER A 178 -19.42 8.57 4.24
N ARG A 179 -19.76 7.49 3.52
CA ARG A 179 -21.11 6.92 3.55
C ARG A 179 -21.56 6.48 4.94
N VAL A 180 -20.64 6.48 5.91
CA VAL A 180 -20.95 6.36 7.33
C VAL A 180 -21.50 7.70 7.78
N LYS A 181 -22.82 7.82 7.87
CA LYS A 181 -23.45 8.83 8.71
C LYS A 181 -22.93 8.58 10.13
N LEU A 182 -22.15 9.50 10.67
CA LEU A 182 -21.86 9.50 12.11
C LEU A 182 -23.22 9.47 12.82
N PRO A 183 -23.42 8.60 13.83
CA PRO A 183 -24.63 8.66 14.62
C PRO A 183 -24.74 10.06 15.20
N GLN A 184 -25.77 10.79 14.79
CA GLN A 184 -26.16 12.06 15.39
C GLN A 184 -26.77 11.73 16.75
N TYR A 185 -25.92 11.53 17.75
CA TYR A 185 -26.37 11.58 19.13
C TYR A 185 -25.63 12.69 19.86
N LEU A 186 -26.48 13.58 20.36
CA LEU A 186 -26.31 14.71 21.28
C LEU A 186 -25.34 14.42 22.43
#